data_AF-A0A6G3XJ06-F1
#
_entry.id   AF-A0A6G3XJ06-F1
#
_cell.length_a   1.000
_cell.length_b   1.000
_cell.length_c   1.000
_cell.angle_alpha   90.00
_cell.angle_beta   90.00
_cell.angle_gamma   90.00
#
_symmetry.space_group_name_H-M   'P 1'
#
loop_
_entity.id
_entity.type
_entity.pdbx_description
1 polymer ?
#
loop_
_entity_poly.entity_id
_entity_poly.type
_entity_poly.pdbx_seq_one_letter_code
_entity_poly.pdbx_strand_id
1 'polypeptide(L)' 'DTGKSTHVGGATGRIHGASHSLLDYNRAGIPLIEIVTKPIEGAGARAPEVAKAYVAELRELIKALGVSEARMEMG' A
#
# COMPACT_ATOMS: atom_id res chain seq x y z
N ASP A 1 -5.01 -6.28 7.75
CA ASP A 1 -5.93 -7.12 6.97
C ASP A 1 -6.70 -6.21 6.02
N THR A 2 -6.74 -6.55 4.74
CA THR A 2 -7.04 -5.65 3.61
C THR A 2 -8.52 -5.33 3.41
N GLY A 3 -9.36 -5.51 4.43
CA GLY A 3 -10.76 -5.07 4.40
C GLY A 3 -10.86 -3.55 4.29
N LYS A 4 -11.82 -3.06 3.51
CA LYS A 4 -12.07 -1.61 3.36
C LYS A 4 -13.24 -1.19 4.24
N SER A 5 -13.02 -0.18 5.08
CA SER A 5 -14.07 0.49 5.86
C SER A 5 -14.38 1.86 5.26
N THR A 6 -15.66 2.16 5.05
CA THR A 6 -16.13 3.47 4.59
C THR A 6 -17.17 4.01 5.57
N HIS A 7 -16.98 5.23 6.07
CA HIS A 7 -17.86 5.87 7.03
C HIS A 7 -18.82 6.84 6.33
N VAL A 8 -20.13 6.71 6.60
CA VAL A 8 -21.18 7.45 5.88
C VAL A 8 -21.92 8.39 6.84
N GLY A 9 -22.31 9.57 6.34
CA GLY A 9 -23.17 10.52 7.07
C GLY A 9 -22.44 11.54 7.95
N GLY A 10 -21.11 11.48 8.04
CA GLY A 10 -20.30 12.50 8.73
C GLY A 10 -19.69 13.51 7.76
N ALA A 11 -19.56 14.77 8.19
CA ALA A 11 -19.05 15.88 7.35
C ALA A 11 -17.62 15.68 6.81
N THR A 12 -16.84 14.76 7.40
CA THR A 12 -15.42 14.58 7.10
C THR A 12 -15.08 13.22 6.49
N GLY A 13 -16.07 12.32 6.33
CA GLY A 13 -15.82 10.93 5.91
C GLY A 13 -15.00 10.10 6.91
N ARG A 14 -14.73 10.63 8.11
CA ARG A 14 -14.11 9.90 9.21
C ARG A 14 -15.18 9.24 10.07
N ILE A 15 -14.75 8.31 10.93
CA ILE A 15 -15.62 7.60 11.87
C ILE A 15 -16.39 8.54 12.81
N HIS A 16 -15.78 9.66 13.19
CA HIS A 16 -16.38 10.61 14.11
C HIS A 16 -17.52 11.38 13.44
N GLY A 17 -18.73 11.22 13.98
CA GLY A 17 -19.95 11.82 13.43
C GLY A 17 -20.55 11.07 12.24
N ALA A 18 -20.04 9.88 11.91
CA ALA A 18 -20.68 9.00 10.94
C ALA A 18 -21.94 8.35 11.53
N SER A 19 -22.97 8.16 10.72
CA SER A 19 -24.19 7.45 11.13
C SER A 19 -24.03 5.94 11.09
N HIS A 20 -23.19 5.44 10.16
CA HIS A 20 -22.87 4.02 10.01
C HIS A 20 -21.58 3.81 9.20
N SER A 21 -21.14 2.55 9.14
CA SER A 21 -20.00 2.11 8.34
C SER A 21 -20.42 1.02 7.35
N LEU A 22 -19.84 1.09 6.15
CA LEU A 22 -19.87 0.03 5.15
C LEU A 22 -18.53 -0.71 5.19
N LEU A 23 -18.59 -2.03 5.28
CA LEU A 23 -17.43 -2.91 5.34
C LEU A 23 -17.39 -3.79 4.09
N ASP A 24 -16.29 -3.71 3.35
CA ASP A 24 -16.01 -4.58 2.21
C ASP A 24 -14.90 -5.58 2.59
N TYR A 25 -15.29 -6.85 2.63
CA TYR A 25 -14.43 -7.97 3.01
C TYR A 25 -13.88 -8.75 1.80
N ASN A 26 -14.13 -8.31 0.56
CA ASN A 26 -13.66 -9.03 -0.63
C ASN A 26 -12.13 -9.21 -0.67
N ARG A 27 -11.39 -8.31 0.01
CA ARG A 27 -9.93 -8.39 0.14
C ARG A 27 -9.46 -8.96 1.49
N ALA A 28 -10.36 -9.30 2.42
CA ALA A 28 -9.96 -9.86 3.70
C ALA A 28 -9.32 -11.24 3.49
N GLY A 29 -8.19 -11.49 4.16
CA GLY A 29 -7.47 -12.76 4.05
C GLY A 29 -6.64 -12.96 2.76
N ILE A 30 -6.58 -11.98 1.84
CA ILE A 30 -5.61 -12.02 0.74
C ILE A 30 -4.19 -11.96 1.34
N PRO A 31 -3.29 -12.90 1.00
CA PRO A 31 -1.95 -12.93 1.55
C PRO A 31 -1.14 -11.71 1.10
N LEU A 32 -0.47 -11.06 2.05
CA LEU A 32 0.41 -9.92 1.81
C LEU A 32 1.80 -10.18 2.38
N ILE A 33 2.79 -9.56 1.74
CA ILE A 33 4.17 -9.49 2.24
C ILE A 33 4.47 -8.03 2.50
N GLU A 34 4.88 -7.69 3.72
CA GLU A 34 5.37 -6.37 4.08
C GLU A 34 6.90 -6.35 3.94
N ILE A 35 7.42 -5.46 3.09
CA ILE A 35 8.85 -5.34 2.81
C ILE A 35 9.34 -4.02 3.42
N VAL A 36 10.16 -4.12 4.47
CA VAL A 36 10.75 -2.96 5.15
C VAL A 36 12.23 -2.85 4.77
N THR A 37 12.61 -1.72 4.19
CA THR A 37 14.01 -1.44 3.83
C THR A 37 14.71 -0.77 5.01
N LYS A 38 15.97 -1.15 5.27
CA LYS A 38 16.83 -0.37 6.18
C LYS A 38 16.98 1.07 5.68
N PRO A 39 17.21 2.05 6.55
CA PRO A 39 17.48 3.42 6.13
C PRO A 39 18.62 3.47 5.10
N ILE A 40 18.36 4.15 3.98
CA ILE A 40 19.39 4.42 2.96
C ILE A 40 19.99 5.78 3.28
N GLU A 41 21.17 5.76 3.89
CA GLU A 41 21.91 6.97 4.25
C GLU A 41 22.74 7.48 3.06
N GLY A 42 23.16 8.75 3.10
CA GLY A 42 24.07 9.33 2.10
C GLY A 42 23.44 9.70 0.75
N ALA A 43 22.13 9.49 0.55
CA ALA A 43 21.45 9.85 -0.70
C ALA A 43 21.23 11.38 -0.85
N GLY A 44 21.21 12.14 0.26
CA GLY A 44 21.08 13.60 0.25
C GLY A 44 19.89 14.09 -0.58
N ALA A 45 20.12 15.10 -1.42
CA ALA A 45 19.11 15.64 -2.33
C ALA A 45 18.58 14.62 -3.37
N ARG A 46 19.32 13.52 -3.62
CA ARG A 46 18.93 12.47 -4.56
C ARG A 46 18.07 11.37 -3.93
N ALA A 47 17.75 11.47 -2.64
CA ALA A 47 16.89 10.49 -1.96
C ALA A 47 15.59 10.15 -2.73
N PRO A 48 14.87 11.11 -3.36
CA PRO A 48 13.69 10.79 -4.16
C PRO A 48 13.99 9.91 -5.39
N GLU A 49 15.08 10.19 -6.11
CA GLU A 49 15.49 9.40 -7.28
C GLU A 49 15.86 7.97 -6.88
N VAL A 50 16.63 7.84 -5.79
CA VAL A 50 17.07 6.55 -5.27
C VAL A 50 15.87 5.72 -4.80
N ALA A 51 14.93 6.33 -4.08
CA ALA A 51 13.71 5.65 -3.64
C ALA A 51 12.87 5.14 -4.83
N LYS A 52 12.72 5.96 -5.87
CA LYS A 52 12.00 5.56 -7.09
C LYS A 52 12.68 4.39 -7.80
N ALA A 53 14.00 4.45 -7.96
CA ALA A 53 14.76 3.37 -8.57
C ALA A 53 14.66 2.08 -7.74
N TYR A 54 14.80 2.17 -6.41
CA TYR A 54 14.69 1.04 -5.51
C TYR A 54 13.34 0.31 -5.62
N VAL A 55 12.23 1.05 -5.60
CA VAL A 55 10.88 0.46 -5.72
C VAL A 55 10.65 -0.14 -7.11
N ALA A 56 11.20 0.48 -8.16
CA ALA A 56 11.12 -0.07 -9.52
C ALA A 56 11.86 -1.41 -9.64
N GLU A 57 13.08 -1.51 -9.13
CA GLU A 57 13.87 -2.74 -9.14
C GLU A 57 13.22 -3.84 -8.28
N LEU A 58 12.72 -3.48 -7.09
CA LEU A 58 12.00 -4.42 -6.24
C LEU A 58 10.76 -4.99 -6.96
N ARG A 59 10.01 -4.15 -7.67
CA ARG A 59 8.86 -4.58 -8.46
C ARG A 59 9.27 -5.57 -9.56
N GLU A 60 10.33 -5.29 -10.30
CA GLU A 60 10.78 -6.19 -11.36
C GLU A 60 11.31 -7.51 -10.81
N LEU A 61 12.00 -7.51 -9.66
CA LEU A 61 12.41 -8.72 -8.96
C LEU A 61 11.19 -9.57 -8.56
N ILE A 62 10.17 -8.97 -7.93
CA ILE A 62 8.96 -9.67 -7.51
C ILE A 62 8.22 -10.31 -8.69
N LYS A 63 8.13 -9.58 -9.82
CA LYS A 63 7.55 -10.10 -11.07
C LYS A 63 8.38 -11.24 -11.64
N ALA A 64 9.71 -11.10 -11.67
CA ALA A 64 10.61 -12.11 -12.19
C ALA A 64 10.56 -13.43 -11.38
N LEU A 65 10.34 -13.33 -10.07
CA LEU A 65 10.13 -14.49 -9.20
C LEU A 65 8.73 -15.12 -9.34
N GLY A 66 7.79 -14.46 -10.02
CA GLY A 66 6.44 -14.98 -10.23
C GLY A 66 5.56 -15.00 -8.98
N VAL A 67 5.94 -14.29 -7.91
CA VAL A 67 5.22 -14.32 -6.62
C VAL A 67 4.10 -13.29 -6.53
N SER A 68 4.09 -12.27 -7.40
CA SER A 68 3.02 -11.27 -7.53
C SER A 68 3.10 -10.53 -8.86
N GLU A 69 1.96 -10.05 -9.38
CA GLU A 69 1.93 -9.16 -10.54
C GLU A 69 2.46 -7.75 -10.24
N ALA A 70 2.56 -7.39 -8.94
CA ALA A 70 3.08 -6.13 -8.43
C ALA A 70 2.53 -4.88 -9.16
N ARG A 71 1.22 -4.86 -9.42
CA ARG A 71 0.49 -3.75 -10.05
C ARG A 71 0.04 -2.75 -8.99
N MET A 72 0.66 -1.58 -8.98
CA MET A 72 0.40 -0.55 -7.95
C MET A 72 -1.01 0.04 -8.03
N GLU A 73 -1.62 0.03 -9.21
CA GLU A 73 -2.98 0.53 -9.47
C GLU A 73 -4.09 -0.40 -8.97
N MET A 74 -3.76 -1.66 -8.67
CA MET A 74 -4.69 -2.67 -8.13
C MET A 74 -4.51 -2.85 -6.60
N GLY A 75 -3.64 -2.03 -6.00
CA GLY A 75 -3.27 -2.04 -4.59
C GLY A 75 -4.34 -1.54 -3.65
#